data_AF-A0A0D2G1B3-F1
#
_entry.id   AF-A0A0D2G1B3-F1
#
_cell.length_a   1.000
_cell.length_b   1.000
_cell.length_c   1.000
_cell.angle_alpha   90.00
_cell.angle_beta   90.00
_cell.angle_gamma   90.00
#
_symmetry.space_group_name_H-M   'P 1'
#
loop_
_entity.id
_entity.type
_entity.pdbx_description
1 polymer ?
#
loop_
_entity_poly.entity_id
_entity_poly.type
_entity_poly.pdbx_seq_one_letter_code
_entity_poly.pdbx_strand_id
1 'polypeptide(L)'
;MSTVAFAASVTHALVAVGHTVHGLNTFSLPPFRSLPALLACYAKAGWYQGSAFFTILSLYTYQLSKRPAGSWTPIDRAILGMLVAVYWGSSAWYFKHGDRPTGLVTAVGGLVTAAAVAQ
;
A
#
# COMPACT_ATOMS: atom_id res chain seq x y z
N MET A 1 22.69 -7.38 -0.81
CA MET A 1 21.31 -7.36 -0.29
C MET A 1 20.89 -5.92 -0.08
N SER A 2 19.63 -5.56 -0.32
CA SER A 2 19.13 -4.20 -0.17
C SER A 2 18.37 -4.02 1.14
N THR A 3 18.89 -3.18 2.03
CA THR A 3 18.23 -2.79 3.29
C THR A 3 16.99 -1.92 3.05
N VAL A 4 17.02 -1.06 2.02
CA VAL A 4 15.88 -0.18 1.69
C VAL A 4 14.71 -0.98 1.11
N ALA A 5 14.96 -1.99 0.27
CA ALA A 5 13.91 -2.89 -0.19
C ALA A 5 13.32 -3.73 0.95
N PHE A 6 14.13 -4.10 1.94
CA PHE A 6 13.64 -4.76 3.15
C PHE A 6 12.77 -3.81 3.98
N ALA A 7 13.17 -2.55 4.13
CA ALA A 7 12.34 -1.53 4.80
C ALA A 7 11.01 -1.30 4.06
N ALA A 8 11.01 -1.27 2.73
CA ALA A 8 9.79 -1.22 1.91
C ALA A 8 8.90 -2.44 2.17
N SER A 9 9.48 -3.64 2.23
CA SER A 9 8.76 -4.88 2.56
C SER A 9 8.04 -4.83 3.90
N VAL A 10 8.75 -4.41 4.95
CA VAL A 10 8.15 -4.23 6.28
C VAL A 10 7.06 -3.16 6.24
N THR A 11 7.29 -2.05 5.52
CA THR A 11 6.31 -0.98 5.35
C THR A 11 5.03 -1.48 4.70
N HIS A 12 5.12 -2.26 3.62
CA HIS A 12 3.94 -2.83 2.95
C HIS A 12 3.21 -3.84 3.83
N ALA A 13 3.92 -4.64 4.64
CA ALA A 13 3.28 -5.54 5.60
C ALA A 13 2.48 -4.77 6.64
N LEU A 14 3.06 -3.72 7.22
CA LEU A 14 2.38 -2.86 8.19
C LEU A 14 1.18 -2.15 7.55
N VAL A 15 1.31 -1.65 6.32
CA VAL A 15 0.20 -1.06 5.57
C VAL A 15 -0.88 -2.11 5.27
N ALA A 16 -0.54 -3.35 4.92
CA ALA A 16 -1.53 -4.41 4.68
C ALA A 16 -2.38 -4.70 5.93
N VAL A 17 -1.72 -4.81 7.09
CA VAL A 17 -2.39 -5.00 8.38
C VAL A 17 -3.25 -3.79 8.72
N GLY A 18 -2.66 -2.58 8.66
CA GLY A 18 -3.37 -1.33 8.95
C GLY A 18 -4.57 -1.10 8.04
N HIS A 19 -4.43 -1.36 6.74
CA HIS A 19 -5.50 -1.29 5.75
C HIS A 19 -6.63 -2.26 6.11
N THR A 20 -6.31 -3.50 6.47
CA THR A 20 -7.31 -4.49 6.89
C THR A 20 -8.07 -4.03 8.13
N VAL A 21 -7.36 -3.60 9.18
CA VAL A 21 -7.97 -3.11 10.42
C VAL A 21 -8.83 -1.88 10.16
N HIS A 22 -8.35 -0.93 9.36
CA HIS A 22 -9.11 0.26 8.98
C HIS A 22 -10.40 -0.08 8.22
N GLY A 23 -10.35 -1.10 7.35
CA GLY A 23 -11.53 -1.62 6.67
C GLY A 23 -12.55 -2.21 7.63
N LEU A 24 -12.12 -3.11 8.52
CA LEU A 24 -13.00 -3.70 9.53
C LEU A 24 -13.68 -2.64 10.40
N ASN A 25 -12.93 -1.61 10.82
CA ASN A 25 -13.47 -0.48 11.56
C ASN A 25 -14.50 0.29 10.71
N THR A 26 -14.18 0.60 9.46
CA THR A 26 -15.08 1.31 8.54
C THR A 26 -16.38 0.53 8.31
N PHE A 27 -16.30 -0.78 8.10
CA PHE A 27 -17.46 -1.63 7.88
C PHE A 27 -18.35 -1.77 9.11
N SER A 28 -17.83 -1.45 10.29
CA SER A 28 -18.59 -1.44 11.54
C SER A 28 -19.43 -0.18 11.72
N LEU A 29 -19.12 0.92 11.01
CA LEU A 29 -19.79 2.20 11.16
C LEU A 29 -21.24 2.15 10.62
N PRO A 30 -22.22 2.80 11.30
CA PRO A 30 -23.60 2.83 10.83
C PRO A 30 -23.78 3.27 9.37
N PRO A 31 -23.10 4.32 8.86
CA PRO A 31 -23.22 4.72 7.47
C PRO A 31 -22.82 3.64 6.47
N PHE A 32 -21.77 2.86 6.77
CA PHE A 32 -21.36 1.77 5.90
C PHE A 32 -22.36 0.62 5.94
N ARG A 33 -22.89 0.29 7.13
CA ARG A 33 -23.91 -0.74 7.31
C ARG A 33 -25.24 -0.40 6.64
N SER A 34 -25.54 0.89 6.45
CA SER A 34 -26.71 1.35 5.72
C SER A 34 -26.58 1.31 4.20
N LEU A 35 -25.40 0.96 3.65
CA LEU A 35 -25.23 0.86 2.20
C LEU A 35 -26.10 -0.26 1.61
N PRO A 36 -26.65 -0.07 0.38
CA PRO A 36 -27.21 -1.16 -0.40
C PRO A 36 -26.24 -2.33 -0.50
N ALA A 37 -26.76 -3.56 -0.44
CA ALA A 37 -25.95 -4.78 -0.38
C ALA A 37 -24.88 -4.85 -1.50
N LEU A 38 -25.25 -4.44 -2.71
CA LEU A 38 -24.33 -4.44 -3.86
C LEU A 38 -23.19 -3.42 -3.69
N LEU A 39 -23.46 -2.23 -3.16
CA LEU A 39 -22.43 -1.22 -2.90
C LEU A 39 -21.50 -1.66 -1.76
N ALA A 40 -22.06 -2.25 -0.70
CA ALA A 40 -21.28 -2.85 0.38
C ALA A 40 -20.39 -4.00 -0.13
N CYS A 41 -20.88 -4.81 -1.08
CA CYS A 41 -20.11 -5.86 -1.73
C CYS A 41 -18.89 -5.30 -2.45
N TYR A 42 -19.07 -4.34 -3.36
CA TYR A 42 -17.95 -3.75 -4.11
C TYR A 42 -16.94 -3.05 -3.20
N ALA A 43 -17.42 -2.30 -2.21
CA ALA A 43 -16.55 -1.63 -1.26
C ALA A 43 -15.72 -2.63 -0.43
N LYS A 44 -16.33 -3.68 0.13
CA LYS A 44 -15.61 -4.70 0.89
C LYS A 44 -14.65 -5.51 0.02
N ALA A 45 -15.09 -5.93 -1.16
CA ALA A 45 -14.26 -6.71 -2.08
C ALA A 45 -13.01 -5.93 -2.50
N GLY A 46 -13.17 -4.68 -2.95
CA GLY A 46 -12.04 -3.82 -3.32
C GLY A 46 -11.09 -3.56 -2.13
N TRP A 47 -11.64 -3.44 -0.93
CA TRP A 47 -10.83 -3.26 0.27
C TRP A 47 -9.99 -4.50 0.60
N TYR A 48 -10.59 -5.69 0.61
CA TYR A 48 -9.85 -6.93 0.87
C TYR A 48 -8.83 -7.24 -0.25
N GLN A 49 -9.17 -6.92 -1.51
CA GLN A 49 -8.21 -6.95 -2.61
C GLN A 49 -7.02 -6.02 -2.34
N GLY A 50 -7.25 -4.81 -1.85
CA GLY A 50 -6.19 -3.88 -1.44
C GLY A 50 -5.30 -4.45 -0.33
N SER A 51 -5.89 -5.07 0.70
CA SER A 51 -5.11 -5.73 1.77
C SER A 51 -4.23 -6.87 1.25
N ALA A 52 -4.78 -7.73 0.38
CA ALA A 52 -4.00 -8.80 -0.25
C ALA A 52 -2.91 -8.24 -1.16
N PHE A 53 -3.21 -7.18 -1.92
CA PHE A 53 -2.26 -6.48 -2.78
C PHE A 53 -1.05 -5.96 -1.99
N PHE A 54 -1.26 -5.25 -0.87
CA PHE A 54 -0.14 -4.79 -0.04
C PHE A 54 0.68 -5.95 0.55
N THR A 55 0.03 -7.09 0.85
CA THR A 55 0.74 -8.31 1.29
C THR A 55 1.63 -8.87 0.18
N ILE A 56 1.12 -8.96 -1.06
CA ILE A 56 1.89 -9.39 -2.23
C ILE A 56 3.10 -8.48 -2.42
N LEU A 57 2.92 -7.16 -2.30
CA LEU A 57 4.00 -6.19 -2.43
C LEU A 57 5.05 -6.33 -1.32
N SER A 58 4.64 -6.65 -0.10
CA SER A 58 5.56 -6.96 1.00
C SER A 58 6.45 -8.16 0.65
N LEU A 59 5.85 -9.26 0.17
CA LEU A 59 6.58 -10.46 -0.22
C LEU A 59 7.50 -10.22 -1.43
N TYR A 60 7.01 -9.46 -2.41
CA TYR A 60 7.77 -9.11 -3.61
C TYR A 60 9.01 -8.28 -3.28
N THR A 61 8.86 -7.20 -2.51
CA THR A 61 9.98 -6.37 -2.06
C THR A 61 10.90 -7.12 -1.09
N TYR A 62 10.38 -8.08 -0.32
CA TYR A 62 11.22 -8.99 0.46
C TYR A 62 12.13 -9.83 -0.45
N GLN A 63 11.62 -10.40 -1.54
CA GLN A 63 12.45 -11.12 -2.51
C GLN A 63 13.50 -10.21 -3.13
N LEU A 64 13.13 -8.99 -3.54
CA LEU A 64 14.09 -8.02 -4.09
C LEU A 64 15.20 -7.68 -3.10
N SER A 65 14.89 -7.60 -1.80
CA SER A 65 15.87 -7.31 -0.75
C SER A 65 16.99 -8.36 -0.65
N LYS A 66 16.74 -9.60 -1.08
CA LYS A 66 17.70 -10.70 -1.02
C LYS A 66 18.78 -10.66 -2.11
N ARG A 67 18.64 -9.81 -3.12
CA ARG A 67 19.63 -9.65 -4.20
C ARG A 67 20.14 -8.21 -4.29
N PRO A 68 21.30 -7.95 -4.93
CA PRO A 68 21.81 -6.59 -5.16
C PRO A 68 20.83 -5.77 -6.02
N ALA A 69 20.66 -4.48 -5.74
CA ALA A 69 19.74 -3.61 -6.51
C ALA A 69 20.14 -3.48 -7.98
N GLY A 70 21.44 -3.56 -8.28
CA GLY A 70 21.96 -3.59 -9.65
C GLY A 70 21.53 -4.80 -10.48
N SER A 71 21.01 -5.88 -9.86
CA SER A 71 20.48 -7.05 -10.59
C SER A 71 18.97 -7.03 -10.77
N TRP A 72 18.30 -5.97 -10.33
CA TRP A 72 16.87 -5.78 -10.56
C TRP A 72 16.61 -5.43 -12.02
N THR A 73 15.58 -6.04 -12.59
CA THR A 73 15.19 -5.84 -13.98
C THR A 73 14.47 -4.51 -14.15
N PRO A 74 14.33 -4.02 -15.39
CA PRO A 74 13.48 -2.85 -15.68
C PRO A 74 12.02 -3.05 -15.23
N ILE A 75 11.50 -4.28 -15.29
CA ILE A 75 10.15 -4.60 -14.80
C ILE A 75 10.07 -4.45 -13.28
N ASP A 76 11.11 -4.87 -12.55
CA ASP A 76 11.12 -4.70 -11.10
C ASP A 76 11.03 -3.22 -10.71
N ARG A 77 11.79 -2.37 -11.40
CA ARG A 77 11.77 -0.92 -11.20
C ARG A 77 10.45 -0.30 -11.62
N ALA A 78 9.83 -0.79 -12.70
CA ALA A 78 8.52 -0.32 -13.13
C ALA A 78 7.43 -0.64 -12.10
N ILE A 79 7.42 -1.85 -11.52
CA ILE A 79 6.48 -2.23 -10.46
C ILE A 79 6.64 -1.32 -9.25
N LEU A 80 7.88 -1.09 -8.80
CA LEU A 80 8.15 -0.19 -7.68
C LEU A 80 7.74 1.26 -8.00
N GLY A 81 7.97 1.74 -9.23
CA GLY A 81 7.53 3.06 -9.68
C GLY A 81 6.00 3.21 -9.69
N MET A 82 5.27 2.20 -10.16
CA MET A 82 3.81 2.18 -10.07
C MET A 82 3.34 2.22 -8.62
N LEU A 83 4.05 1.55 -7.72
CA LEU A 83 3.72 1.55 -6.30
C LEU A 83 3.94 2.93 -5.66
N VAL A 84 5.00 3.65 -6.03
CA VAL A 84 5.19 5.05 -5.63
C VAL A 84 3.99 5.90 -6.07
N ALA A 85 3.56 5.75 -7.32
CA ALA A 85 2.40 6.48 -7.85
C ALA A 85 1.11 6.15 -7.09
N VAL A 86 0.87 4.88 -6.73
CA VAL A 86 -0.28 4.47 -5.91
C VAL A 86 -0.23 5.12 -4.54
N TYR A 87 0.91 5.07 -3.84
CA TYR A 87 1.05 5.65 -2.50
C TYR A 87 0.87 7.17 -2.50
N TRP A 88 1.56 7.89 -3.38
CA TRP A 88 1.47 9.36 -3.41
C TRP A 88 0.17 9.87 -4.02
N GLY A 89 -0.38 9.17 -5.01
CA GLY A 89 -1.73 9.46 -5.54
C GLY A 89 -2.78 9.31 -4.45
N SER A 90 -2.72 8.21 -3.68
CA SER A 90 -3.62 7.98 -2.54
C SER A 90 -3.40 9.02 -1.44
N SER A 91 -2.15 9.36 -1.13
CA SER A 91 -1.82 10.38 -0.14
C SER A 91 -2.43 11.74 -0.48
N ALA A 92 -2.22 12.21 -1.71
CA ALA A 92 -2.81 13.45 -2.20
C ALA A 92 -4.34 13.40 -2.12
N TRP A 93 -4.94 12.26 -2.46
CA TRP A 93 -6.39 12.06 -2.37
C TRP A 93 -6.90 12.17 -0.92
N TYR A 94 -6.25 11.49 0.03
CA TYR A 94 -6.63 11.54 1.44
C TYR A 94 -6.48 12.93 2.03
N PHE A 95 -5.37 13.64 1.76
CA PHE A 95 -5.20 15.02 2.18
C PHE A 95 -6.29 15.94 1.63
N LYS A 96 -6.64 15.79 0.35
CA LYS A 96 -7.71 16.57 -0.30
C LYS A 96 -9.08 16.35 0.36
N HIS A 97 -9.35 15.18 0.91
CA HIS A 97 -10.63 14.82 1.53
C HIS A 97 -10.62 14.85 3.06
N GLY A 98 -9.58 15.42 3.67
CA GLY A 98 -9.51 15.67 5.11
C GLY A 98 -8.96 14.51 5.96
N ASP A 99 -8.65 13.36 5.37
CA ASP A 99 -8.02 12.23 6.06
C ASP A 99 -6.49 12.41 6.11
N ARG A 100 -6.04 13.38 6.91
CA ARG A 100 -4.61 13.67 7.09
C ARG A 100 -3.81 12.49 7.65
N PRO A 101 -4.30 11.71 8.65
CA PRO A 101 -3.55 10.57 9.17
C PRO A 101 -3.23 9.52 8.10
N THR A 102 -4.22 9.08 7.33
CA THR A 102 -3.98 8.09 6.26
C THR A 102 -3.15 8.69 5.13
N GLY A 103 -3.37 9.98 4.82
CA GLY A 103 -2.54 10.74 3.89
C GLY A 103 -1.05 10.73 4.26
N LEU A 104 -0.72 10.91 5.54
CA LEU A 104 0.66 10.89 6.02
C LEU A 104 1.26 9.47 5.96
N VAL A 105 0.52 8.45 6.39
CA VAL A 105 0.98 7.05 6.34
C VAL A 105 1.30 6.64 4.90
N THR A 106 0.44 6.99 3.96
CA THR A 106 0.65 6.69 2.53
C THR A 106 1.77 7.54 1.91
N ALA A 107 1.96 8.79 2.34
CA ALA A 107 3.11 9.61 1.92
C ALA A 107 4.44 8.95 2.32
N VAL A 108 4.55 8.50 3.57
CA VAL A 108 5.74 7.81 4.11
C VAL A 108 5.95 6.49 3.38
N GLY A 109 4.88 5.70 3.15
CA GLY A 109 4.96 4.48 2.35
C GLY A 109 5.51 4.72 0.94
N GLY A 110 5.05 5.78 0.29
CA GLY A 110 5.57 6.20 -1.02
C GLY A 110 7.04 6.65 -0.97
N LEU A 111 7.44 7.35 0.09
CA LEU A 111 8.83 7.78 0.28
C LEU A 111 9.79 6.59 0.42
N VAL A 112 9.45 5.62 1.28
CA VAL A 112 10.27 4.40 1.47
C VAL A 112 10.36 3.59 0.18
N THR A 113 9.24 3.51 -0.56
CA THR A 113 9.21 2.82 -1.86
C THR A 113 10.05 3.55 -2.92
N ALA A 114 9.97 4.88 -2.98
CA ALA A 114 10.75 5.70 -3.91
C ALA A 114 12.25 5.60 -3.63
N ALA A 115 12.63 5.56 -2.34
CA ALA A 115 14.00 5.31 -1.95
C ALA A 115 14.50 3.93 -2.42
N ALA A 116 13.64 2.90 -2.45
CA ALA A 116 13.99 1.59 -3.01
C ALA A 116 14.20 1.65 -4.53
N VAL A 117 13.36 2.40 -5.27
CA VAL A 117 13.51 2.59 -6.73
C VAL A 117 14.87 3.20 -7.10
N ALA A 118 15.38 4.12 -6.27
CA ALA A 118 16.59 4.90 -6.52
C ALA A 118 17.90 4.14 -6.24
N GLN A 119 17.85 2.87 -5.83
CA GLN A 119 19.02 2.02 -5.56
C GLN A 119 19.60 1.37 -6.82
#